data_AF-A0A2E4B7W0-F1
#
_entry.id   AF-A0A2E4B7W0-F1
#
_cell.length_a   1.000
_cell.length_b   1.000
_cell.length_c   1.000
_cell.angle_alpha   90.00
_cell.angle_beta   90.00
_cell.angle_gamma   90.00
#
_symmetry.space_group_name_H-M   'P 1'
#
loop_
_entity.id
_entity.type
_entity.pdbx_description
1 polymer ?
#
loop_
_entity_poly.entity_id
_entity_poly.type
_entity_poly.pdbx_seq_one_letter_code
_entity_poly.pdbx_strand_id
1 'polypeptide(L)'
;MREATFAGAEWLCVLIVIVASVSLGWTPEQEPVEEPEVVSLEGTVTLATRDAMDALGLQEFQPGAVAAIDLTRDSVAAPPCEGCEHALTGIMVQGSVLLTGLVDETGRLGRIEANLNLTHLMERGPDGFVHREWLLLDWDAGDRSSTVEVLLVHDPPRWLPGEDRSDATLLTTEEGQISRSGPEVLLRSSESGDDVLLACLPDHFLCRATSPDAILTARRGPARDSLTVEAPPAWVQVPLMQGNLSDGGGWAASLLEAGEEVPNNRTWCPSSGSTLTGETREVITPPPSLAPLATWFIALGETHLLLAPDGVHWTEAEDGDVRCAALTDASGTLRLGISEYAA
;
A
#
# COMPACT_ATOMS: atom_id res chain seq x y z
N MET A 1 30.37 -53.02 38.65
CA MET A 1 29.96 -51.94 37.71
C MET A 1 28.45 -51.92 37.69
N ARG A 2 27.83 -50.79 38.02
CA ARG A 2 26.37 -50.63 38.15
C ARG A 2 25.90 -49.80 36.95
N GLU A 3 25.38 -50.44 35.92
CA GLU A 3 24.74 -49.80 34.75
C GLU A 3 23.24 -49.51 35.00
N ALA A 4 22.87 -49.14 36.23
CA ALA A 4 21.45 -49.00 36.61
C ALA A 4 21.00 -47.56 36.84
N THR A 5 21.77 -46.55 36.39
CA THR A 5 21.43 -45.13 36.57
C THR A 5 21.12 -44.37 35.28
N PHE A 6 21.49 -44.90 34.10
CA PHE A 6 21.33 -44.18 32.83
C PHE A 6 19.92 -44.30 32.22
N ALA A 7 19.32 -45.49 32.26
CA ALA A 7 18.01 -45.74 31.67
C ALA A 7 16.88 -44.93 32.36
N GLY A 8 16.94 -44.75 33.68
CA GLY A 8 15.92 -44.00 34.42
C GLY A 8 15.91 -42.50 34.11
N ALA A 9 17.08 -41.91 33.86
CA ALA A 9 17.20 -40.50 33.47
C ALA A 9 16.73 -40.26 32.04
N GLU A 10 17.03 -41.19 31.11
CA GLU A 10 16.54 -41.14 29.73
C GLU A 10 15.01 -41.17 29.65
N TRP A 11 14.37 -42.09 30.38
CA TRP A 11 12.91 -42.17 30.43
C TRP A 11 12.27 -40.92 31.06
N LEU A 12 12.94 -40.29 32.03
CA LEU A 12 12.49 -39.02 32.60
C LEU A 12 12.56 -37.89 31.57
N CYS A 13 13.63 -37.80 30.78
CA CYS A 13 13.76 -36.81 29.71
C CYS A 13 12.67 -37.00 28.64
N VAL A 14 12.40 -38.24 28.22
CA VAL A 14 11.32 -38.54 27.26
C VAL A 14 9.97 -38.14 27.83
N LEU A 15 9.70 -38.43 29.10
CA LEU A 15 8.45 -38.03 29.77
C LEU A 15 8.31 -36.50 29.83
N ILE A 16 9.38 -35.77 30.16
CA ILE A 16 9.36 -34.30 30.18
C ILE A 16 9.07 -33.73 28.79
N VAL A 17 9.69 -34.28 27.74
CA VAL A 17 9.43 -33.85 26.36
C VAL A 17 7.97 -34.13 25.97
N ILE A 18 7.44 -35.31 26.29
CA ILE A 18 6.03 -35.65 26.01
C ILE A 18 5.08 -34.71 26.75
N VAL A 19 5.31 -34.46 28.05
CA VAL A 19 4.47 -33.58 28.86
C VAL A 19 4.55 -32.14 28.38
N ALA A 20 5.74 -31.64 28.02
CA ALA A 20 5.91 -30.31 27.45
C ALA A 20 5.20 -30.18 26.10
N SER A 21 5.33 -31.18 25.21
CA SER A 21 4.64 -31.19 23.92
C SER A 21 3.11 -31.23 24.06
N VAL A 22 2.59 -32.00 25.02
CA VAL A 22 1.15 -32.05 25.29
C VAL A 22 0.66 -30.76 25.97
N SER A 23 1.44 -30.16 26.88
CA SER A 23 1.05 -28.90 27.52
C SER A 23 1.04 -27.73 26.55
N LEU A 24 1.92 -27.74 25.53
CA LEU A 24 1.90 -26.74 24.46
C LEU A 24 0.64 -26.85 23.58
N GLY A 25 0.05 -28.03 23.45
CA GLY A 25 -1.21 -28.25 22.71
C GLY A 25 -2.48 -27.91 23.48
N TRP A 26 -2.37 -27.57 24.77
CA TRP A 26 -3.48 -27.13 25.62
C TRP A 26 -3.39 -25.62 25.85
N THR A 27 -3.56 -24.86 24.78
CA THR A 27 -4.04 -23.48 24.92
C THR A 27 -5.55 -23.57 25.14
N PRO A 28 -6.08 -23.17 26.32
CA PRO A 28 -7.52 -23.00 26.45
C PRO A 28 -7.99 -22.09 25.33
N GLU A 29 -9.07 -22.48 24.67
CA GLU A 29 -9.76 -21.66 23.67
C GLU A 29 -10.17 -20.38 24.40
N GLN A 30 -9.31 -19.36 24.31
CA GLN A 30 -9.64 -18.03 24.80
C GLN A 30 -10.79 -17.58 23.92
N GLU A 31 -11.90 -17.14 24.54
CA GLU A 31 -12.93 -16.43 23.79
C GLU A 31 -12.21 -15.35 22.98
N PRO A 32 -12.44 -15.26 21.66
CA PRO A 32 -11.79 -14.25 20.85
C PRO A 32 -12.16 -12.90 21.45
N VAL A 33 -11.17 -12.22 22.01
CA VAL A 33 -11.33 -10.83 22.41
C VAL A 33 -11.42 -10.08 21.09
N GLU A 34 -12.61 -9.61 20.72
CA GLU A 34 -12.78 -8.74 19.56
C GLU A 34 -11.94 -7.49 19.80
N GLU A 35 -10.76 -7.42 19.18
CA GLU A 35 -9.93 -6.24 19.24
C GLU A 35 -10.60 -5.11 18.46
N PRO A 36 -10.61 -3.87 19.00
CA PRO A 36 -11.22 -2.76 18.30
C PRO A 36 -10.37 -2.37 17.08
N GLU A 37 -11.04 -2.31 15.94
CA GLU A 37 -10.45 -1.96 14.65
C GLU A 37 -10.57 -0.46 14.36
N VAL A 38 -9.72 0.05 13.47
CA VAL A 38 -9.87 1.42 12.96
C VAL A 38 -11.15 1.47 12.11
N VAL A 39 -12.02 2.45 12.38
CA VAL A 39 -13.30 2.62 11.66
C VAL A 39 -13.39 3.94 10.91
N SER A 40 -12.61 4.94 11.32
CA SER A 40 -12.54 6.23 10.63
C SER A 40 -11.19 6.90 10.86
N LEU A 41 -10.79 7.74 9.90
CA LEU A 41 -9.58 8.52 9.91
C LEU A 41 -9.94 9.97 9.58
N GLU A 42 -9.69 10.87 10.51
CA GLU A 42 -9.96 12.31 10.34
C GLU A 42 -8.70 13.12 10.63
N GLY A 43 -8.52 14.26 9.97
CA GLY A 43 -7.38 15.11 10.27
C GLY A 43 -6.98 16.06 9.15
N THR A 44 -5.74 16.51 9.20
CA THR A 44 -5.20 17.46 8.21
C THR A 44 -3.82 17.04 7.74
N VAL A 45 -3.58 17.23 6.45
CA VAL A 45 -2.27 17.06 5.80
C VAL A 45 -1.89 18.36 5.10
N THR A 46 -0.73 18.90 5.43
CA THR A 46 -0.15 20.07 4.76
C THR A 46 0.75 19.59 3.63
N LEU A 47 0.41 19.94 2.39
CA LEU A 47 1.15 19.59 1.19
C LEU A 47 2.37 20.52 1.04
N ALA A 48 3.36 20.34 1.92
CA ALA A 48 4.49 21.25 2.07
C ALA A 48 5.52 21.17 0.94
N THR A 49 5.53 20.08 0.17
CA THR A 49 6.50 19.83 -0.92
C THR A 49 5.83 19.92 -2.29
N ARG A 50 6.65 20.13 -3.34
CA ARG A 50 6.18 20.10 -4.73
C ARG A 50 5.64 18.72 -5.09
N ASP A 51 6.33 17.65 -4.70
CA ASP A 51 5.91 16.28 -4.99
C ASP A 51 4.53 15.94 -4.38
N ALA A 52 4.25 16.46 -3.17
CA ALA A 52 2.95 16.27 -2.53
C ALA A 52 1.81 17.00 -3.25
N MET A 53 2.09 18.17 -3.85
CA MET A 53 1.11 18.90 -4.68
C MET A 53 0.87 18.15 -5.99
N ASP A 54 1.95 17.72 -6.64
CA ASP A 54 1.91 17.10 -7.96
C ASP A 54 1.23 15.73 -7.92
N ALA A 55 1.39 14.98 -6.82
CA ALA A 55 0.72 13.71 -6.57
C ALA A 55 -0.83 13.80 -6.57
N LEU A 56 -1.39 14.99 -6.36
CA LEU A 56 -2.83 15.26 -6.41
C LEU A 56 -3.25 16.07 -7.66
N GLY A 57 -2.36 16.19 -8.65
CA GLY A 57 -2.65 16.95 -9.86
C GLY A 57 -2.69 18.47 -9.66
N LEU A 58 -1.98 18.99 -8.65
CA LEU A 58 -1.99 20.40 -8.25
C LEU A 58 -0.74 21.17 -8.71
N GLN A 59 -0.18 20.81 -9.88
CA GLN A 59 1.09 21.35 -10.37
C GLN A 59 1.06 22.88 -10.56
N GLU A 60 -0.10 23.45 -10.86
CA GLU A 60 -0.32 24.88 -11.09
C GLU A 60 -0.41 25.74 -9.81
N PHE A 61 -0.43 25.10 -8.64
CA PHE A 61 -0.52 25.76 -7.35
C PHE A 61 0.84 25.78 -6.64
N GLN A 62 1.03 26.74 -5.74
CA GLN A 62 2.20 26.79 -4.85
C GLN A 62 2.07 25.76 -3.72
N PRO A 63 3.18 25.15 -3.25
CA PRO A 63 3.17 24.27 -2.08
C PRO A 63 2.66 24.98 -0.82
N GLY A 64 2.06 24.21 0.09
CA GLY A 64 1.51 24.68 1.36
C GLY A 64 -0.02 24.62 1.46
N ALA A 65 -0.69 23.99 0.49
CA ALA A 65 -2.12 23.72 0.59
C ALA A 65 -2.41 22.75 1.76
N VAL A 66 -3.58 22.87 2.36
CA VAL A 66 -4.01 22.03 3.49
C VAL A 66 -5.18 21.18 3.05
N ALA A 67 -5.00 19.86 3.11
CA ALA A 67 -6.02 18.86 2.91
C ALA A 67 -6.64 18.49 4.26
N ALA A 68 -7.92 18.79 4.46
CA ALA A 68 -8.71 18.25 5.56
C ALA A 68 -9.38 16.96 5.09
N ILE A 69 -9.17 15.87 5.81
CA ILE A 69 -9.68 14.54 5.45
C ILE A 69 -10.69 14.06 6.48
N ASP A 70 -11.74 13.40 6.00
CA ASP A 70 -12.73 12.68 6.80
C ASP A 70 -13.09 11.40 6.05
N LEU A 71 -12.53 10.28 6.50
CA LEU A 71 -12.56 9.01 5.81
C LEU A 71 -13.11 7.91 6.72
N THR A 72 -13.88 6.99 6.15
CA THR A 72 -14.36 5.77 6.80
C THR A 72 -13.58 4.57 6.28
N ARG A 73 -13.20 3.65 7.16
CA ARG A 73 -12.53 2.39 6.81
C ARG A 73 -13.48 1.23 7.05
N ASP A 74 -13.62 0.37 6.06
CA ASP A 74 -14.37 -0.87 6.14
C ASP A 74 -13.50 -2.03 5.63
N SER A 75 -13.63 -3.20 6.27
CA SER A 75 -13.04 -4.44 5.77
C SER A 75 -13.78 -4.87 4.50
N VAL A 76 -13.05 -5.43 3.53
CA VAL A 76 -13.63 -5.88 2.26
C VAL A 76 -13.17 -7.27 1.88
N ALA A 77 -14.02 -7.97 1.12
CA ALA A 77 -13.71 -9.24 0.50
C ALA A 77 -14.20 -9.27 -0.94
N ALA A 78 -13.44 -9.92 -1.82
CA ALA A 78 -13.81 -10.14 -3.20
C ALA A 78 -13.62 -11.60 -3.58
N PRO A 79 -14.40 -12.12 -4.56
CA PRO A 79 -14.14 -13.44 -5.12
C PRO A 79 -12.73 -13.49 -5.76
N PRO A 80 -12.18 -14.69 -6.02
CA PRO A 80 -10.92 -14.81 -6.75
C PRO A 80 -10.95 -14.07 -8.08
N CYS A 81 -9.90 -13.29 -8.35
CA CYS A 81 -9.69 -12.63 -9.64
C CYS A 81 -9.40 -13.66 -10.75
N GLU A 82 -9.40 -13.21 -12.01
CA GLU A 82 -8.92 -14.04 -13.10
C GLU A 82 -7.41 -14.31 -12.96
N GLY A 83 -7.06 -15.59 -12.72
CA GLY A 83 -5.68 -16.01 -12.45
C GLY A 83 -5.30 -16.04 -10.97
N CYS A 84 -6.22 -15.70 -10.06
CA CYS A 84 -6.09 -15.94 -8.62
C CYS A 84 -6.47 -17.39 -8.26
N GLU A 85 -5.75 -17.98 -7.31
CA GLU A 85 -6.08 -19.27 -6.69
C GLU A 85 -6.97 -19.09 -5.44
N HIS A 86 -6.89 -17.91 -4.80
CA HIS A 86 -7.57 -17.62 -3.54
C HIS A 86 -8.48 -16.38 -3.63
N ALA A 87 -9.43 -16.29 -2.68
CA ALA A 87 -10.27 -15.12 -2.53
C ALA A 87 -9.45 -13.93 -2.03
N LEU A 88 -9.92 -12.71 -2.33
CA LEU A 88 -9.23 -11.50 -1.95
C LEU A 88 -9.83 -10.93 -0.67
N THR A 89 -8.97 -10.44 0.22
CA THR A 89 -9.38 -9.72 1.43
C THR A 89 -8.57 -8.45 1.57
N GLY A 90 -9.11 -7.47 2.30
CA GLY A 90 -8.37 -6.25 2.61
C GLY A 90 -9.28 -5.17 3.15
N ILE A 91 -9.01 -3.92 2.78
CA ILE A 91 -9.74 -2.74 3.28
C ILE A 91 -10.14 -1.80 2.16
N MET A 92 -11.21 -1.05 2.43
CA MET A 92 -11.63 0.10 1.64
C MET A 92 -11.71 1.31 2.56
N VAL A 93 -11.15 2.42 2.10
CA VAL A 93 -11.16 3.71 2.76
C VAL A 93 -11.80 4.71 1.82
N GLN A 94 -12.87 5.35 2.27
CA GLN A 94 -13.61 6.29 1.44
C GLN A 94 -14.08 7.50 2.23
N GLY A 95 -14.18 8.65 1.58
CA GLY A 95 -14.74 9.86 2.20
C GLY A 95 -14.29 11.15 1.53
N SER A 96 -14.51 12.26 2.23
CA SER A 96 -14.28 13.59 1.68
C SER A 96 -12.88 14.11 1.98
N VAL A 97 -12.29 14.79 1.00
CA VAL A 97 -11.04 15.53 1.11
C VAL A 97 -11.29 16.97 0.69
N LEU A 98 -11.04 17.91 1.60
CA LEU A 98 -11.19 19.34 1.37
C LEU A 98 -9.82 20.01 1.30
N LEU A 99 -9.44 20.45 0.11
CA LEU A 99 -8.20 21.19 -0.14
C LEU A 99 -8.45 22.70 -0.05
N THR A 100 -7.69 23.36 0.81
CA THR A 100 -7.74 24.82 1.02
C THR A 100 -6.33 25.41 0.98
N GLY A 101 -6.23 26.74 0.89
CA GLY A 101 -4.92 27.41 0.81
C GLY A 101 -4.21 27.21 -0.53
N LEU A 102 -4.94 26.80 -1.57
CA LEU A 102 -4.44 26.73 -2.93
C LEU A 102 -4.19 28.15 -3.45
N VAL A 103 -2.96 28.44 -3.85
CA VAL A 103 -2.57 29.74 -4.42
C VAL A 103 -1.99 29.49 -5.80
N ASP A 104 -2.64 30.01 -6.83
CA ASP A 104 -2.13 29.89 -8.20
C ASP A 104 -0.96 30.86 -8.46
N GLU A 105 -0.34 30.75 -9.63
CA GLU A 105 0.78 31.62 -10.03
C GLU A 105 0.42 33.12 -10.05
N THR A 106 -0.87 33.45 -10.16
CA THR A 106 -1.38 34.83 -10.17
C THR A 106 -1.80 35.33 -8.77
N GLY A 107 -1.66 34.50 -7.74
CA GLY A 107 -2.01 34.82 -6.36
C GLY A 107 -3.51 34.68 -6.04
N ARG A 108 -4.30 34.02 -6.90
CA ARG A 108 -5.72 33.75 -6.63
C ARG A 108 -5.84 32.56 -5.68
N LEU A 109 -6.81 32.65 -4.78
CA LEU A 109 -7.14 31.57 -3.85
C LEU A 109 -8.09 30.58 -4.51
N GLY A 110 -7.73 29.30 -4.41
CA GLY A 110 -8.54 28.16 -4.83
C GLY A 110 -9.03 27.34 -3.65
N ARG A 111 -10.03 26.49 -3.94
CA ARG A 111 -10.55 25.45 -3.05
C ARG A 111 -10.98 24.28 -3.92
N ILE A 112 -10.63 23.07 -3.52
CA ILE A 112 -11.07 21.83 -4.18
C ILE A 112 -11.80 20.99 -3.14
N GLU A 113 -12.98 20.51 -3.51
CA GLU A 113 -13.75 19.50 -2.77
C GLU A 113 -13.67 18.23 -3.57
N ALA A 114 -13.15 17.17 -2.95
CA ALA A 114 -12.92 15.90 -3.61
C ALA A 114 -13.42 14.74 -2.76
N ASN A 115 -13.67 13.60 -3.41
CA ASN A 115 -13.88 12.33 -2.73
C ASN A 115 -12.69 11.41 -3.03
N LEU A 116 -12.22 10.73 -1.99
CA LEU A 116 -11.20 9.71 -2.08
C LEU A 116 -11.85 8.36 -1.88
N ASN A 117 -11.54 7.39 -2.73
CA ASN A 117 -11.82 5.98 -2.51
C ASN A 117 -10.55 5.18 -2.76
N LEU A 118 -10.02 4.56 -1.72
CA LEU A 118 -8.83 3.73 -1.73
C LEU A 118 -9.20 2.32 -1.31
N THR A 119 -9.01 1.35 -2.18
CA THR A 119 -9.19 -0.07 -1.88
C THR A 119 -7.86 -0.80 -1.95
N HIS A 120 -7.49 -1.48 -0.87
CA HIS A 120 -6.34 -2.38 -0.82
C HIS A 120 -6.85 -3.82 -0.71
N LEU A 121 -6.51 -4.67 -1.66
CA LEU A 121 -6.89 -6.09 -1.71
C LEU A 121 -5.65 -6.96 -1.77
N MET A 122 -5.72 -8.12 -1.14
CA MET A 122 -4.62 -9.08 -1.06
C MET A 122 -5.11 -10.49 -1.39
N GLU A 123 -4.36 -11.19 -2.22
CA GLU A 123 -4.53 -12.63 -2.44
C GLU A 123 -3.68 -13.38 -1.41
N ARG A 124 -4.33 -13.89 -0.36
CA ARG A 124 -3.66 -14.62 0.73
C ARG A 124 -3.95 -16.12 0.63
N GLY A 125 -2.88 -16.90 0.62
CA GLY A 125 -2.94 -18.36 0.72
C GLY A 125 -3.29 -18.84 2.13
N PRO A 126 -3.75 -20.10 2.27
CA PRO A 126 -4.10 -20.68 3.57
C PRO A 126 -2.90 -20.84 4.52
N ASP A 127 -1.69 -20.73 3.99
CA ASP A 127 -0.41 -20.76 4.70
C ASP A 127 0.04 -19.39 5.21
N GLY A 128 -0.75 -18.33 4.97
CA GLY A 128 -0.46 -16.96 5.40
C GLY A 128 0.50 -16.21 4.48
N PHE A 129 0.77 -16.75 3.29
CA PHE A 129 1.57 -16.08 2.28
C PHE A 129 0.70 -15.22 1.37
N VAL A 130 1.21 -14.05 1.02
CA VAL A 130 0.59 -13.09 0.12
C VAL A 130 1.22 -13.27 -1.24
N HIS A 131 0.39 -13.61 -2.23
CA HIS A 131 0.83 -13.83 -3.61
C HIS A 131 0.73 -12.56 -4.44
N ARG A 132 -0.34 -11.78 -4.23
CA ARG A 132 -0.62 -10.56 -4.98
C ARG A 132 -1.31 -9.51 -4.11
N GLU A 133 -1.06 -8.26 -4.42
CA GLU A 133 -1.69 -7.11 -3.76
C GLU A 133 -2.18 -6.12 -4.84
N TRP A 134 -3.37 -5.56 -4.65
CA TRP A 134 -3.93 -4.51 -5.49
C TRP A 134 -4.17 -3.26 -4.64
N LEU A 135 -3.74 -2.12 -5.15
CA LEU A 135 -4.10 -0.80 -4.64
C LEU A 135 -4.91 -0.08 -5.70
N LEU A 136 -6.18 0.17 -5.41
CA LEU A 136 -7.11 0.88 -6.29
C LEU A 136 -7.38 2.24 -5.67
N LEU A 137 -6.98 3.30 -6.35
CA LEU A 137 -7.18 4.68 -5.95
C LEU A 137 -8.13 5.34 -6.95
N ASP A 138 -9.25 5.83 -6.46
CA ASP A 138 -10.18 6.67 -7.20
C ASP A 138 -10.25 8.03 -6.50
N TRP A 139 -9.74 9.05 -7.19
CA TRP A 139 -9.73 10.44 -6.75
C TRP A 139 -10.72 11.21 -7.59
N ASP A 140 -11.83 11.61 -6.99
CA ASP A 140 -12.87 12.40 -7.65
C ASP A 140 -12.76 13.87 -7.22
N ALA A 141 -12.16 14.69 -8.08
CA ALA A 141 -11.95 16.12 -7.87
C ALA A 141 -12.46 16.96 -9.05
N GLY A 142 -13.45 16.46 -9.79
CA GLY A 142 -14.02 17.15 -10.96
C GLY A 142 -13.11 17.06 -12.19
N ASP A 143 -12.54 18.18 -12.63
CA ASP A 143 -11.64 18.23 -13.80
C ASP A 143 -10.23 17.69 -13.50
N ARG A 144 -9.98 17.32 -12.24
CA ARG A 144 -8.73 16.73 -11.76
C ARG A 144 -8.92 15.29 -11.26
N SER A 145 -10.02 14.65 -11.64
CA SER A 145 -10.26 13.28 -11.24
C SER A 145 -9.26 12.32 -11.89
N SER A 146 -8.87 11.29 -11.15
CA SER A 146 -7.91 10.29 -11.61
C SER A 146 -8.18 8.95 -10.96
N THR A 147 -8.12 7.88 -11.75
CA THR A 147 -8.16 6.52 -11.22
C THR A 147 -6.82 5.83 -11.47
N VAL A 148 -6.23 5.28 -10.42
CA VAL A 148 -4.95 4.57 -10.45
C VAL A 148 -5.13 3.18 -9.87
N GLU A 149 -4.69 2.16 -10.59
CA GLU A 149 -4.57 0.79 -10.10
C GLU A 149 -3.10 0.41 -10.07
N VAL A 150 -2.66 -0.16 -8.94
CA VAL A 150 -1.34 -0.76 -8.77
C VAL A 150 -1.50 -2.23 -8.43
N LEU A 151 -0.91 -3.11 -9.24
CA LEU A 151 -0.80 -4.54 -8.99
C LEU A 151 0.64 -4.88 -8.60
N LEU A 152 0.82 -5.55 -7.46
CA LEU A 152 2.08 -6.13 -7.05
C LEU A 152 1.99 -7.66 -7.03
N VAL A 153 2.94 -8.32 -7.69
CA VAL A 153 3.05 -9.79 -7.71
C VAL A 153 4.29 -10.22 -6.93
N HIS A 154 4.07 -11.00 -5.87
CA HIS A 154 5.12 -11.53 -5.01
C HIS A 154 5.56 -12.91 -5.47
N ASP A 155 6.78 -13.01 -5.96
CA ASP A 155 7.44 -14.29 -6.20
C ASP A 155 8.94 -14.18 -5.83
N PRO A 156 9.36 -14.79 -4.70
CA PRO A 156 8.56 -15.67 -3.83
C PRO A 156 7.44 -14.91 -3.09
N PRO A 157 6.34 -15.60 -2.72
CA PRO A 157 5.25 -15.00 -1.95
C PRO A 157 5.73 -14.34 -0.66
N ARG A 158 5.14 -13.20 -0.30
CA ARG A 158 5.50 -12.46 0.92
C ARG A 158 4.83 -13.12 2.11
N TRP A 159 5.62 -13.54 3.09
CA TRP A 159 5.06 -14.02 4.36
C TRP A 159 4.51 -12.85 5.17
N LEU A 160 3.24 -12.96 5.57
CA LEU A 160 2.60 -11.98 6.45
C LEU A 160 1.87 -12.72 7.59
N PRO A 161 2.46 -12.79 8.79
CA PRO A 161 1.88 -13.57 9.88
C PRO A 161 0.58 -12.94 10.40
N GLY A 162 -0.54 -13.62 10.13
CA GLY A 162 -1.83 -13.40 10.81
C GLY A 162 -2.55 -12.08 10.47
N GLU A 163 -3.72 -11.90 11.06
CA GLU A 163 -4.47 -10.63 11.06
C GLU A 163 -3.98 -9.69 12.18
N ASP A 164 -3.32 -10.24 13.22
CA ASP A 164 -2.81 -9.49 14.37
C ASP A 164 -1.33 -9.11 14.24
N ARG A 165 -1.14 -7.89 13.76
CA ARG A 165 -0.25 -6.86 14.35
C ARG A 165 1.07 -7.37 14.95
N SER A 166 2.08 -7.45 14.10
CA SER A 166 3.40 -6.93 14.48
C SER A 166 4.00 -6.25 13.26
N ASP A 167 3.67 -4.97 13.06
CA ASP A 167 4.39 -4.19 12.09
C ASP A 167 5.82 -4.00 12.61
N ALA A 168 6.72 -4.88 12.15
CA ALA A 168 8.12 -4.83 12.47
C ALA A 168 8.76 -3.50 12.03
N THR A 169 8.04 -2.61 11.34
CA THR A 169 8.47 -1.26 10.99
C THR A 169 8.27 -0.23 12.10
N LEU A 170 7.59 -0.56 13.21
CA LEU A 170 7.40 0.34 14.35
C LEU A 170 8.24 -0.07 15.56
N LEU A 171 8.77 0.92 16.30
CA LEU A 171 9.43 0.77 17.59
C LEU A 171 8.58 1.39 18.68
N THR A 172 8.28 0.61 19.71
CA THR A 172 7.64 1.12 20.92
C THR A 172 8.63 1.91 21.76
N THR A 173 8.24 3.13 22.13
CA THR A 173 8.99 4.06 23.00
C THR A 173 8.08 4.59 24.11
N GLU A 174 8.63 5.36 25.05
CA GLU A 174 7.84 6.02 26.10
C GLU A 174 6.83 7.04 25.54
N GLU A 175 7.10 7.60 24.35
CA GLU A 175 6.27 8.63 23.71
C GLU A 175 5.19 8.05 22.76
N GLY A 176 5.21 6.74 22.52
CA GLY A 176 4.36 6.06 21.54
C GLY A 176 5.15 5.13 20.62
N GLN A 177 4.59 4.80 19.46
CA GLN A 177 5.27 3.99 18.44
C GLN A 177 5.86 4.90 17.35
N ILE A 178 7.14 4.68 17.02
CA ILE A 178 7.86 5.44 15.99
C ILE A 178 8.24 4.56 14.80
N SER A 179 8.29 5.12 13.60
CA SER A 179 8.81 4.41 12.43
C SER A 179 10.30 4.07 12.58
N ARG A 180 10.69 2.86 12.18
CA ARG A 180 12.08 2.36 12.14
C ARG A 180 12.87 2.90 10.97
N SER A 181 12.17 3.12 9.85
CA SER A 181 12.74 3.47 8.56
C SER A 181 11.71 4.24 7.75
N GLY A 182 12.18 5.20 6.94
CA GLY A 182 11.30 6.06 6.14
C GLY A 182 10.99 7.40 6.85
N PRO A 183 9.91 8.10 6.45
CA PRO A 183 9.53 9.36 7.07
C PRO A 183 9.25 9.19 8.57
N GLU A 184 9.50 10.25 9.34
CA GLU A 184 9.21 10.26 10.78
C GLU A 184 7.70 10.14 10.99
N VAL A 185 7.27 9.02 11.57
CA VAL A 185 5.88 8.76 11.98
C VAL A 185 5.86 8.50 13.47
N LEU A 186 4.94 9.13 14.18
CA LEU A 186 4.71 8.93 15.60
C LEU A 186 3.22 8.64 15.83
N LEU A 187 2.93 7.42 16.29
CA LEU A 187 1.61 6.98 16.68
C LEU A 187 1.47 7.02 18.20
N ARG A 188 0.46 7.72 18.69
CA ARG A 188 0.15 7.84 20.12
C ARG A 188 -1.28 7.42 20.38
N SER A 189 -1.47 6.44 21.25
CA SER A 189 -2.82 6.14 21.75
C SER A 189 -3.24 7.23 22.75
N SER A 190 -4.45 7.73 22.57
CA SER A 190 -5.07 8.73 23.43
C SER A 190 -5.78 8.07 24.62
N GLU A 191 -6.13 8.88 25.63
CA GLU A 191 -6.91 8.41 26.79
C GLU A 191 -8.31 7.91 26.41
N SER A 192 -8.86 8.33 25.25
CA SER A 192 -10.16 7.84 24.73
C SER A 192 -10.06 6.50 24.00
N GLY A 193 -8.84 5.99 23.75
CA GLY A 193 -8.61 4.77 22.97
C GLY A 193 -8.44 5.00 21.46
N ASP A 194 -8.53 6.25 20.99
CA ASP A 194 -8.22 6.63 19.61
C ASP A 194 -6.70 6.76 19.42
N ASP A 195 -6.20 6.53 18.21
CA ASP A 195 -4.79 6.72 17.89
C ASP A 195 -4.57 8.04 17.14
N VAL A 196 -3.62 8.85 17.61
CA VAL A 196 -3.17 10.08 16.94
C VAL A 196 -1.87 9.77 16.21
N LEU A 197 -1.87 10.01 14.91
CA LEU A 197 -0.72 9.85 14.03
C LEU A 197 -0.18 11.23 13.64
N LEU A 198 1.10 11.45 13.93
CA LEU A 198 1.87 12.59 13.48
C LEU A 198 2.87 12.10 12.45
N ALA A 199 2.88 12.69 11.26
CA ALA A 199 3.77 12.22 10.21
C ALA A 199 4.36 13.34 9.35
N CYS A 200 5.51 13.01 8.76
CA CYS A 200 6.21 13.84 7.82
C CYS A 200 6.01 13.35 6.39
N LEU A 201 5.84 14.29 5.46
CA LEU A 201 5.89 13.96 4.05
C LEU A 201 7.34 13.68 3.64
N PRO A 202 7.56 12.84 2.60
CA PRO A 202 8.89 12.66 2.03
C PRO A 202 9.54 14.00 1.68
N ASP A 203 10.86 14.07 1.87
CA ASP A 203 11.71 15.20 1.49
C ASP A 203 11.39 16.56 2.14
N HIS A 204 10.49 16.62 3.13
CA HIS A 204 10.27 17.83 3.92
C HIS A 204 11.27 17.93 5.08
N PHE A 205 12.42 18.57 4.82
CA PHE A 205 13.55 18.68 5.75
C PHE A 205 13.23 19.32 7.11
N LEU A 206 12.21 20.19 7.19
CA LEU A 206 11.85 20.87 8.43
C LEU A 206 10.84 20.10 9.28
N CYS A 207 10.28 19.02 8.73
CA CYS A 207 9.29 18.21 9.43
C CYS A 207 9.93 17.40 10.56
N ARG A 208 9.15 17.25 11.64
CA ARG A 208 9.46 16.47 12.84
C ARG A 208 8.17 16.30 13.63
N ALA A 209 8.12 15.38 14.59
CA ALA A 209 6.90 15.16 15.39
C ALA A 209 6.37 16.41 16.13
N THR A 210 7.20 17.44 16.34
CA THR A 210 6.81 18.73 16.95
C THR A 210 6.26 19.76 15.95
N SER A 211 6.49 19.54 14.65
CA SER A 211 5.96 20.33 13.54
C SER A 211 5.68 19.38 12.36
N PRO A 212 4.67 18.50 12.50
CA PRO A 212 4.38 17.49 11.49
C PRO A 212 3.65 18.08 10.29
N ASP A 213 3.74 17.42 9.15
CA ASP A 213 2.97 17.77 7.96
C ASP A 213 1.55 17.22 8.04
N ALA A 214 1.40 16.03 8.64
CA ALA A 214 0.13 15.35 8.83
C ALA A 214 -0.18 15.15 10.32
N ILE A 215 -1.42 15.46 10.69
CA ILE A 215 -2.00 15.18 12.01
C ILE A 215 -3.32 14.47 11.76
N LEU A 216 -3.33 13.16 11.99
CA LEU A 216 -4.48 12.30 11.75
C LEU A 216 -4.93 11.63 13.06
N THR A 217 -6.23 11.42 13.19
CA THR A 217 -6.84 10.72 14.32
C THR A 217 -7.58 9.51 13.76
N ALA A 218 -7.08 8.33 14.08
CA ALA A 218 -7.71 7.05 13.78
C ALA A 218 -8.63 6.67 14.94
N ARG A 219 -9.94 6.71 14.70
CA ARG A 219 -10.92 6.28 15.69
C ARG A 219 -11.10 4.79 15.62
N ARG A 220 -11.17 4.16 16.79
CA ARG A 220 -11.39 2.72 16.89
C ARG A 220 -12.83 2.39 17.27
N GLY A 221 -13.33 1.29 16.73
CA GLY A 221 -14.68 0.82 16.95
C GLY A 221 -14.74 -0.71 16.97
N PRO A 222 -15.93 -1.28 17.19
CA PRO A 222 -16.12 -2.72 17.08
C PRO A 222 -15.82 -3.18 15.65
N ALA A 223 -15.30 -4.40 15.51
CA ALA A 223 -15.10 -5.05 14.22
C ALA A 223 -16.44 -5.11 13.45
N ARG A 224 -16.37 -4.90 12.14
CA ARG A 224 -17.53 -4.91 11.24
C ARG A 224 -17.41 -6.06 10.25
N ASP A 225 -18.55 -6.58 9.83
CA ASP A 225 -18.59 -7.57 8.75
C ASP A 225 -18.00 -6.98 7.46
N SER A 226 -17.20 -7.77 6.75
CA SER A 226 -16.58 -7.35 5.50
C SER A 226 -17.61 -7.06 4.41
N LEU A 227 -17.45 -5.93 3.72
CA LEU A 227 -18.23 -5.59 2.55
C LEU A 227 -17.76 -6.43 1.35
N THR A 228 -18.71 -6.88 0.53
CA THR A 228 -18.37 -7.57 -0.73
C THR A 228 -18.10 -6.54 -1.82
N VAL A 229 -16.93 -6.62 -2.44
CA VAL A 229 -16.54 -5.78 -3.58
C VAL A 229 -16.25 -6.64 -4.82
N GLU A 230 -16.19 -6.00 -5.98
CA GLU A 230 -15.83 -6.68 -7.22
C GLU A 230 -14.34 -7.01 -7.24
N ALA A 231 -13.98 -8.11 -7.90
CA ALA A 231 -12.57 -8.45 -8.11
C ALA A 231 -11.95 -7.49 -9.14
N PRO A 232 -10.68 -7.08 -8.95
CA PRO A 232 -9.98 -6.22 -9.90
C PRO A 232 -9.82 -6.90 -11.27
N PRO A 233 -9.69 -6.11 -12.36
CA PRO A 233 -9.55 -6.65 -13.70
C PRO A 233 -8.26 -7.46 -13.86
N ALA A 234 -8.28 -8.38 -14.82
CA ALA A 234 -7.12 -9.20 -15.14
C ALA A 234 -6.06 -8.38 -15.87
N TRP A 235 -4.80 -8.50 -15.44
CA TRP A 235 -3.67 -7.98 -16.20
C TRP A 235 -3.32 -8.94 -17.33
N VAL A 236 -3.34 -8.46 -18.57
CA VAL A 236 -3.09 -9.28 -19.76
C VAL A 236 -1.95 -8.72 -20.59
N GLN A 237 -1.26 -9.61 -21.32
CA GLN A 237 -0.22 -9.19 -22.26
C GLN A 237 -0.84 -8.61 -23.53
N VAL A 238 -0.47 -7.38 -23.85
CA VAL A 238 -0.94 -6.65 -25.04
C VAL A 238 0.23 -6.32 -25.99
N PRO A 239 -0.02 -6.22 -27.30
CA PRO A 239 1.00 -5.78 -28.25
C PRO A 239 1.46 -4.34 -27.98
N LEU A 240 2.77 -4.11 -28.07
CA LEU A 240 3.39 -2.79 -27.94
C LEU A 240 3.97 -2.35 -29.29
N MET A 241 3.61 -1.14 -29.71
CA MET A 241 4.25 -0.43 -30.81
C MET A 241 5.22 0.61 -30.25
N GLN A 242 6.46 0.60 -30.72
CA GLN A 242 7.46 1.57 -30.29
C GLN A 242 7.06 2.98 -30.73
N GLY A 243 7.05 3.91 -29.78
CA GLY A 243 6.72 5.31 -30.03
C GLY A 243 6.85 6.17 -28.79
N ASN A 244 6.74 7.48 -28.98
CA ASN A 244 6.85 8.44 -27.89
C ASN A 244 5.52 8.52 -27.13
N LEU A 245 5.62 8.56 -25.81
CA LEU A 245 4.50 8.85 -24.92
C LEU A 245 4.15 10.34 -24.99
N SER A 246 2.88 10.65 -24.72
CA SER A 246 2.39 12.02 -24.63
C SER A 246 2.97 12.75 -23.42
N ASP A 247 3.20 14.05 -23.57
CA ASP A 247 3.76 14.90 -22.50
C ASP A 247 2.85 14.92 -21.26
N GLY A 248 3.44 14.98 -20.06
CA GLY A 248 2.72 15.09 -18.78
C GLY A 248 2.80 13.83 -17.92
N GLY A 249 4.03 13.37 -17.64
CA GLY A 249 4.37 12.12 -16.93
C GLY A 249 3.34 11.59 -15.94
N GLY A 250 2.98 10.32 -16.10
CA GLY A 250 2.08 9.60 -15.19
C GLY A 250 2.73 9.29 -13.85
N TRP A 251 1.92 8.82 -12.90
CA TRP A 251 2.35 8.32 -11.59
C TRP A 251 3.53 7.35 -11.72
N ALA A 252 3.47 6.47 -12.72
CA ALA A 252 4.49 5.47 -12.99
C ALA A 252 5.89 6.03 -13.34
N ALA A 253 5.97 7.17 -14.03
CA ALA A 253 7.23 7.78 -14.46
C ALA A 253 8.04 8.36 -13.28
N SER A 254 7.37 8.62 -12.14
CA SER A 254 8.00 9.11 -10.92
C SER A 254 8.58 8.00 -10.03
N LEU A 255 8.31 6.74 -10.34
CA LEU A 255 8.60 5.63 -9.42
C LEU A 255 9.96 4.98 -9.64
N LEU A 256 10.62 5.19 -10.78
CA LEU A 256 11.88 4.52 -11.05
C LEU A 256 12.86 5.37 -11.86
N GLU A 257 14.12 5.00 -11.74
CA GLU A 257 15.18 5.47 -12.62
C GLU A 257 15.39 4.42 -13.72
N ALA A 258 14.84 4.73 -14.90
CA ALA A 258 14.98 3.89 -16.08
C ALA A 258 16.31 4.16 -16.81
N GLY A 259 16.93 3.10 -17.31
CA GLY A 259 18.15 3.11 -18.10
C GLY A 259 17.91 3.21 -19.60
N GLU A 260 18.72 2.49 -20.38
CA GLU A 260 18.64 2.53 -21.85
C GLU A 260 17.39 1.84 -22.38
N GLU A 261 16.90 2.31 -23.53
CA GLU A 261 15.78 1.71 -24.25
C GLU A 261 16.15 0.33 -24.81
N VAL A 262 15.27 -0.64 -24.59
CA VAL A 262 15.43 -2.03 -25.04
C VAL A 262 14.30 -2.38 -26.00
N PRO A 263 14.60 -3.08 -27.12
CA PRO A 263 13.58 -3.55 -28.04
C PRO A 263 12.60 -4.50 -27.34
N ASN A 264 11.33 -4.12 -27.33
CA ASN A 264 10.24 -4.95 -26.83
C ASN A 264 8.97 -4.70 -27.66
N ASN A 265 8.13 -5.72 -27.80
CA ASN A 265 6.91 -5.67 -28.59
C ASN A 265 5.66 -6.11 -27.82
N ARG A 266 5.79 -6.29 -26.49
CA ARG A 266 4.68 -6.68 -25.62
C ARG A 266 4.77 -5.96 -24.28
N THR A 267 3.64 -5.58 -23.73
CA THR A 267 3.54 -5.05 -22.38
C THR A 267 2.37 -5.68 -21.64
N TRP A 268 2.17 -5.32 -20.37
CA TRP A 268 1.05 -5.74 -19.57
C TRP A 268 0.14 -4.53 -19.28
N CYS A 269 -1.17 -4.73 -19.38
CA CYS A 269 -2.18 -3.71 -19.09
C CYS A 269 -3.51 -4.42 -18.77
N PRO A 270 -4.37 -3.86 -17.89
CA PRO A 270 -5.67 -4.45 -17.58
C PRO A 270 -6.70 -4.28 -18.70
N SER A 271 -6.49 -3.33 -19.63
CA SER A 271 -7.36 -3.16 -20.79
C SER A 271 -6.97 -4.17 -21.89
N SER A 272 -7.97 -4.90 -22.40
CA SER A 272 -7.78 -5.84 -23.50
C SER A 272 -8.18 -5.22 -24.84
N GLY A 273 -7.37 -5.48 -25.89
CA GLY A 273 -7.81 -5.34 -27.27
C GLY A 273 -7.22 -4.19 -28.10
N SER A 274 -6.45 -3.27 -27.50
CA SER A 274 -5.73 -2.24 -28.26
C SER A 274 -4.21 -2.49 -28.32
N THR A 275 -3.59 -2.00 -29.38
CA THR A 275 -2.13 -1.95 -29.49
C THR A 275 -1.70 -0.67 -28.80
N LEU A 276 -0.91 -0.79 -27.73
CA LEU A 276 -0.42 0.38 -27.01
C LEU A 276 0.81 0.94 -27.71
N THR A 277 1.00 2.26 -27.61
CA THR A 277 2.23 2.91 -28.07
C THR A 277 3.09 3.24 -26.86
N GLY A 278 4.39 2.94 -26.92
CA GLY A 278 5.25 3.23 -25.79
C GLY A 278 6.67 2.72 -25.96
N GLU A 279 7.40 2.68 -24.85
CA GLU A 279 8.82 2.38 -24.79
C GLU A 279 9.13 1.40 -23.65
N THR A 280 10.20 0.62 -23.83
CA THR A 280 10.70 -0.28 -22.80
C THR A 280 12.14 0.08 -22.49
N ARG A 281 12.50 0.09 -21.21
CA ARG A 281 13.82 0.47 -20.72
C ARG A 281 14.35 -0.54 -19.72
N GLU A 282 15.68 -0.62 -19.57
CA GLU A 282 16.30 -1.39 -18.48
C GLU A 282 16.07 -0.70 -17.14
N VAL A 283 15.96 -1.49 -16.07
CA VAL A 283 15.84 -0.96 -14.71
C VAL A 283 17.23 -0.82 -14.10
N ILE A 284 17.63 0.40 -13.76
CA ILE A 284 18.92 0.66 -13.08
C ILE A 284 18.77 0.44 -11.57
N THR A 285 17.70 0.99 -11.00
CA THR A 285 17.34 0.85 -9.60
C THR A 285 15.86 0.45 -9.53
N PRO A 286 15.48 -0.60 -8.80
CA PRO A 286 14.07 -0.91 -8.60
C PRO A 286 13.36 0.28 -7.93
N PRO A 287 12.04 0.42 -8.11
CA PRO A 287 11.31 1.49 -7.46
C PRO A 287 11.56 1.45 -5.95
N PRO A 288 11.86 2.59 -5.30
CA PRO A 288 11.99 2.62 -3.85
C PRO A 288 10.65 2.21 -3.21
N SER A 289 10.68 1.80 -1.95
CA SER A 289 9.44 1.58 -1.21
C SER A 289 8.57 2.84 -1.27
N LEU A 290 7.25 2.69 -1.45
CA LEU A 290 6.29 3.81 -1.35
C LEU A 290 6.19 4.29 0.11
N ALA A 291 7.26 4.88 0.61
CA ALA A 291 7.42 5.36 1.97
C ALA A 291 6.33 6.37 2.43
N PRO A 292 5.71 7.24 1.58
CA PRO A 292 4.59 8.05 2.05
C PRO A 292 3.33 7.23 2.36
N LEU A 293 3.05 6.16 1.60
CA LEU A 293 1.87 5.32 1.80
C LEU A 293 2.00 4.42 3.03
N ALA A 294 3.23 4.05 3.42
CA ALA A 294 3.46 3.30 4.65
C ALA A 294 2.83 3.99 5.87
N THR A 295 2.96 5.31 5.96
CA THR A 295 2.31 6.14 6.99
C THR A 295 0.79 5.98 7.00
N TRP A 296 0.18 5.96 5.81
CA TRP A 296 -1.26 5.79 5.66
C TRP A 296 -1.72 4.39 6.09
N PHE A 297 -1.03 3.34 5.65
CA PHE A 297 -1.33 1.97 6.08
C PHE A 297 -1.16 1.79 7.59
N ILE A 298 -0.10 2.36 8.18
CA ILE A 298 0.10 2.38 9.63
C ILE A 298 -1.08 3.08 10.34
N ALA A 299 -1.52 4.24 9.85
CA ALA A 299 -2.65 4.97 10.41
C ALA A 299 -3.97 4.16 10.36
N LEU A 300 -4.11 3.34 9.32
CA LEU A 300 -5.27 2.47 9.12
C LEU A 300 -5.18 1.15 9.91
N GLY A 301 -4.06 0.90 10.60
CA GLY A 301 -3.82 -0.35 11.31
C GLY A 301 -3.51 -1.52 10.38
N GLU A 302 -3.07 -1.24 9.15
CA GLU A 302 -2.76 -2.22 8.11
C GLU A 302 -1.27 -2.44 7.94
N THR A 303 -0.91 -3.56 7.32
CA THR A 303 0.48 -3.81 6.95
C THR A 303 0.89 -2.92 5.79
N HIS A 304 2.05 -2.27 5.91
CA HIS A 304 2.64 -1.49 4.82
C HIS A 304 2.79 -2.32 3.53
N LEU A 305 2.38 -1.72 2.42
CA LEU A 305 2.69 -2.20 1.07
C LEU A 305 4.20 -1.99 0.81
N LEU A 306 4.92 -3.08 0.54
CA LEU A 306 6.35 -3.01 0.23
C LEU A 306 6.56 -3.24 -1.26
N LEU A 307 6.75 -2.14 -2.00
CA LEU A 307 7.13 -2.17 -3.40
C LEU A 307 8.64 -2.36 -3.49
N ALA A 308 9.08 -3.62 -3.43
CA ALA A 308 10.43 -4.02 -3.82
C ALA A 308 10.39 -5.21 -4.80
N PRO A 309 9.63 -5.13 -5.91
CA PRO A 309 9.64 -6.18 -6.90
C PRO A 309 10.99 -6.20 -7.64
N ASP A 310 11.58 -7.38 -7.76
CA ASP A 310 12.74 -7.60 -8.63
C ASP A 310 12.27 -7.65 -10.09
N GLY A 311 12.86 -6.82 -10.94
CA GLY A 311 12.54 -6.76 -12.37
C GLY A 311 13.70 -6.23 -13.20
N VAL A 312 13.67 -6.50 -14.50
CA VAL A 312 14.75 -6.17 -15.43
C VAL A 312 14.31 -5.16 -16.49
N HIS A 313 13.03 -5.21 -16.88
CA HIS A 313 12.48 -4.35 -17.91
C HIS A 313 11.29 -3.58 -17.37
N TRP A 314 11.32 -2.27 -17.60
CA TRP A 314 10.22 -1.37 -17.33
C TRP A 314 9.62 -0.90 -18.65
N THR A 315 8.31 -1.07 -18.80
CA THR A 315 7.60 -0.63 -20.01
C THR A 315 6.56 0.39 -19.63
N GLU A 316 6.55 1.53 -20.34
CA GLU A 316 5.49 2.53 -20.26
C GLU A 316 4.79 2.57 -21.61
N ALA A 317 3.47 2.53 -21.60
CA ALA A 317 2.67 2.46 -22.80
C ALA A 317 1.32 3.16 -22.60
N GLU A 318 0.79 3.76 -23.66
CA GLU A 318 -0.48 4.47 -23.62
C GLU A 318 -1.34 4.18 -24.85
N ASP A 319 -2.65 4.37 -24.66
CA ASP A 319 -3.64 4.39 -25.73
C ASP A 319 -4.82 5.26 -25.33
N GLY A 320 -4.86 6.48 -25.88
CA GLY A 320 -5.90 7.46 -25.58
C GLY A 320 -5.95 7.80 -24.09
N ASP A 321 -6.96 7.28 -23.41
CA ASP A 321 -7.30 7.62 -22.02
C ASP A 321 -6.63 6.69 -20.98
N VAL A 322 -5.94 5.63 -21.43
CA VAL A 322 -5.26 4.66 -20.55
C VAL A 322 -3.75 4.79 -20.68
N ARG A 323 -3.07 4.93 -19.55
CA ARG A 323 -1.63 4.78 -19.42
C ARG A 323 -1.31 3.57 -18.55
N CYS A 324 -0.45 2.71 -19.05
CA CYS A 324 -0.04 1.48 -18.39
C CYS A 324 1.47 1.45 -18.27
N ALA A 325 1.93 1.05 -17.09
CA ALA A 325 3.32 0.76 -16.85
C ALA A 325 3.49 -0.62 -16.22
N ALA A 326 4.54 -1.32 -16.62
CA ALA A 326 4.77 -2.69 -16.20
C ALA A 326 6.26 -2.96 -15.97
N LEU A 327 6.57 -3.48 -14.78
CA LEU A 327 7.84 -4.09 -14.47
C LEU A 327 7.77 -5.59 -14.73
N THR A 328 8.68 -6.11 -15.55
CA THR A 328 8.78 -7.54 -15.83
C THR A 328 10.15 -8.08 -15.51
N ASP A 329 10.19 -9.36 -15.13
CA ASP A 329 11.45 -10.10 -15.02
C ASP A 329 12.05 -10.45 -16.40
N ALA A 330 13.21 -11.11 -16.41
CA ALA A 330 13.90 -11.52 -17.63
C ALA A 330 13.10 -12.50 -18.52
N SER A 331 12.04 -13.13 -17.99
CA SER A 331 11.15 -14.02 -18.74
C SER A 331 9.95 -13.29 -19.35
N GLY A 332 9.76 -12.00 -19.02
CA GLY A 332 8.60 -11.21 -19.41
C GLY A 332 7.38 -11.40 -18.50
N THR A 333 7.57 -12.02 -17.32
CA THR A 333 6.50 -12.20 -16.32
C THR A 333 6.31 -10.90 -15.53
N LEU A 334 5.06 -10.51 -15.32
CA LEU A 334 4.69 -9.29 -14.59
C LEU A 334 5.07 -9.39 -13.11
N ARG A 335 5.67 -8.31 -12.59
CA ARG A 335 6.07 -8.15 -11.18
C ARG A 335 5.39 -6.97 -10.53
N LEU A 336 5.24 -5.87 -11.27
CA LEU A 336 4.49 -4.68 -10.88
C LEU A 336 3.75 -4.15 -12.10
N GLY A 337 2.47 -3.86 -11.94
CA GLY A 337 1.64 -3.18 -12.93
C GLY A 337 1.07 -1.89 -12.35
N ILE A 338 1.03 -0.84 -13.15
CA ILE A 338 0.37 0.43 -12.82
C ILE A 338 -0.49 0.83 -13.99
N SER A 339 -1.77 1.06 -13.78
CA SER A 339 -2.66 1.60 -14.81
C SER A 339 -3.34 2.85 -14.31
N GLU A 340 -3.33 3.88 -15.14
CA GLU A 340 -3.89 5.19 -14.87
C GLU A 340 -4.94 5.49 -15.93
N TYR A 341 -6.11 5.93 -15.48
CA TYR A 341 -7.20 6.39 -16.31
C TYR A 341 -7.38 7.88 -16.06
N ALA A 342 -7.21 8.68 -17.11
CA ALA A 342 -7.59 10.10 -17.06
C ALA A 342 -9.11 10.21 -17.13
N ALA A 343 -9.68 11.10 -16.32
CA ALA A 343 -11.11 11.42 -16.33
C ALA A 343 -11.52 12.30 -17.52
#